data_AF-A0A538PMB9-F1
#
_entry.id   AF-A0A538PMB9-F1
#
_cell.length_a   1.000
_cell.length_b   1.000
_cell.length_c   1.000
_cell.angle_alpha   90.00
_cell.angle_beta   90.00
_cell.angle_gamma   90.00
#
_symmetry.space_group_name_H-M   'P 1'
#
loop_
_entity.id
_entity.type
_entity.pdbx_description
1 polymer ?
#
loop_
_entity_poly.entity_id
_entity_poly.type
_entity_poly.pdbx_seq_one_letter_code
_entity_poly.pdbx_strand_id
1 'polypeptide(L)'
;MSTMQCAWHRLRLAVAFVVLLIFSFIPAVRCLLQQWLFMSRFCQRGNRDPSIDLFFDPNDWIDKLPLLAGAVVWQDPGTPQNVAGSLRYHRDWTAAERRDLYDAYWNARMDVETGVPEAPPEAAPPLGVEGTLYPRALAWKVFVAHVGHAIAADNAGWFAWRLGAMTAAQLAFLVDSRSLFHWDPIAGGTYAVRTFDQNMATPGDPVRVFRFLRDHDLIAGNSRATVARVLGWCRSNLVHFNNSLDWQAYWQYGGYPPVERVLAGTFYSHATDPPQTHWTAGCHGTGGFLKAVLRTVNIPVESLRPVVERACEHSLCRFPLDELYLSHGDDPYSNLAYSDPLPDPDRLLVDAATYGAWFGAAVADNARCDNVGRTVRDLAIADPSSLRMMRARCRDTASGAADGASQVMLELRGPHRGPYVSADLRAAGLWTRLDEAIAAHGGCAALPPE
;
A
#
# COMPACT_ATOMS: atom_id res chain seq x y z
N MET A 1 15.49 -20.34 20.90
CA MET A 1 16.66 -20.43 21.80
C MET A 1 16.53 -19.42 22.93
N SER A 2 16.84 -19.81 24.17
CA SER A 2 16.96 -18.86 25.29
C SER A 2 18.20 -17.97 25.14
N THR A 3 18.22 -16.80 25.77
CA THR A 3 19.39 -15.88 25.79
C THR A 3 20.67 -16.58 26.23
N MET A 4 20.58 -17.55 27.14
CA MET A 4 21.70 -18.41 27.58
C MET A 4 22.19 -19.38 26.51
N GLN A 5 21.30 -19.96 25.69
CA GLN A 5 21.70 -20.84 24.59
C GLN A 5 22.44 -20.06 23.49
N CYS A 6 22.01 -18.83 23.19
CA CYS A 6 22.73 -17.95 22.27
C CYS A 6 24.12 -17.56 22.80
N ALA A 7 24.26 -17.29 24.10
CA ALA A 7 25.55 -16.96 24.71
C ALA A 7 26.54 -18.13 24.66
N TRP A 8 26.09 -19.35 24.98
CA TRP A 8 26.90 -20.56 24.88
C TRP A 8 27.27 -20.92 23.45
N HIS A 9 26.35 -20.73 22.50
CA HIS A 9 26.63 -20.91 21.08
C HIS A 9 27.68 -19.89 20.61
N ARG A 10 27.56 -18.61 20.98
CA ARG A 10 28.56 -17.56 20.67
C ARG A 10 29.96 -17.89 21.19
N LEU A 11 30.09 -18.40 22.41
CA LEU A 11 31.38 -18.75 22.99
C LEU A 11 32.05 -19.91 22.23
N ARG A 12 31.30 -20.97 21.93
CA ARG A 12 31.80 -22.11 21.13
C ARG A 12 32.15 -21.70 19.71
N LEU A 13 31.34 -20.83 19.11
CA LEU A 13 31.55 -20.32 17.76
C LEU A 13 32.79 -19.40 17.67
N ALA A 14 33.07 -18.57 18.68
CA ALA A 14 34.22 -17.67 18.68
C ALA A 14 35.56 -18.43 18.64
N VAL A 15 35.66 -19.56 19.35
CA VAL A 15 36.86 -20.43 19.31
C VAL A 15 37.03 -21.07 17.93
N ALA A 16 35.94 -21.55 17.32
CA ALA A 16 35.97 -22.12 15.97
C ALA A 16 36.34 -21.08 14.90
N PHE A 17 35.91 -19.83 15.05
CA PHE A 17 36.22 -18.74 14.13
C PHE A 17 37.70 -18.37 14.10
N VAL A 18 38.35 -18.32 15.26
CA VAL A 18 39.81 -18.06 15.34
C VAL A 18 40.58 -19.16 14.62
N VAL A 19 40.16 -20.42 14.74
CA VAL A 19 40.77 -21.55 14.02
C VAL A 19 40.50 -21.46 12.52
N LEU A 20 39.28 -21.18 12.10
CA LEU A 20 38.93 -21.05 10.67
C LEU A 20 39.63 -19.87 10.00
N LEU A 21 39.84 -18.75 10.70
CA LEU A 21 40.56 -17.57 10.20
C LEU A 21 42.00 -17.90 9.77
N ILE A 22 42.68 -18.78 10.52
CA ILE A 22 44.04 -19.25 10.22
C ILE A 22 44.08 -19.96 8.86
N PHE A 23 43.00 -20.64 8.47
CA PHE A 23 42.89 -21.39 7.21
C PHE A 23 42.08 -20.66 6.12
N SER A 24 41.82 -19.36 6.28
CA SER A 24 40.99 -18.54 5.38
C SER A 24 41.51 -18.43 3.93
N PHE A 25 42.76 -18.85 3.68
CA PHE A 25 43.34 -18.97 2.35
C PHE A 25 42.79 -20.18 1.56
N ILE A 26 42.14 -21.14 2.22
CA ILE A 26 41.46 -22.28 1.59
C ILE A 26 40.04 -21.83 1.18
N PRO A 27 39.65 -21.92 -0.11
CA PRO A 27 38.34 -21.43 -0.58
C PRO A 27 37.13 -22.00 0.17
N ALA A 28 37.16 -23.31 0.51
CA ALA A 28 36.10 -23.95 1.30
C ALA A 28 36.01 -23.39 2.74
N VAL A 29 37.15 -23.07 3.36
CA VAL A 29 37.19 -22.45 4.69
C VAL A 29 36.70 -21.00 4.63
N ARG A 30 37.01 -20.28 3.56
CA ARG A 30 36.48 -18.92 3.33
C ARG A 30 34.96 -18.90 3.20
N CYS A 31 34.40 -19.89 2.50
CA CYS A 31 32.95 -20.10 2.41
C CYS A 31 32.34 -20.40 3.79
N LEU A 32 32.96 -21.30 4.57
CA LEU A 32 32.55 -21.60 5.94
C LEU A 32 32.65 -20.38 6.88
N LEU A 33 33.67 -19.53 6.73
CA LEU A 33 33.82 -18.28 7.49
C LEU A 33 32.74 -17.26 7.15
N GLN A 34 32.36 -17.14 5.87
CA GLN A 34 31.28 -16.27 5.44
C GLN A 34 29.92 -16.78 5.95
N GLN A 35 29.68 -18.09 5.86
CA GLN A 35 28.50 -18.74 6.45
C GLN A 35 28.47 -18.57 7.97
N TRP A 36 29.63 -18.61 8.62
CA TRP A 36 29.76 -18.39 10.06
C TRP A 36 29.47 -16.94 10.47
N LEU A 37 30.01 -15.96 9.74
CA LEU A 37 29.72 -14.54 9.95
C LEU A 37 28.23 -14.25 9.75
N PHE A 38 27.64 -14.88 8.74
CA PHE A 38 26.20 -14.85 8.47
C PHE A 38 25.38 -15.43 9.64
N MET A 39 25.73 -16.61 10.16
CA MET A 39 25.07 -17.23 11.32
C MET A 39 25.21 -16.40 12.61
N SER A 40 26.36 -15.76 12.83
CA SER A 40 26.57 -14.92 14.03
C SER A 40 25.71 -13.66 14.04
N ARG A 41 25.44 -13.07 12.86
CA ARG A 41 24.52 -11.94 12.68
C ARG A 41 23.07 -12.34 12.94
N PHE A 42 22.69 -13.55 12.56
CA PHE A 42 21.37 -14.14 12.84
C PHE A 42 21.02 -14.15 14.34
N CYS A 43 22.00 -14.45 15.20
CA CYS A 43 21.82 -14.47 16.65
C CYS A 43 21.77 -13.08 17.33
N GLN A 44 22.04 -11.98 16.62
CA GLN A 44 22.08 -10.63 17.20
C GLN A 44 20.79 -9.85 17.01
N ARG A 45 19.97 -10.16 16.01
CA ARG A 45 18.83 -9.31 15.59
C ARG A 45 17.44 -9.90 15.83
N GLY A 46 17.32 -10.87 16.73
CA GLY A 46 16.00 -11.32 17.21
C GLY A 46 15.18 -12.12 16.20
N ASN A 47 15.73 -12.51 15.04
CA ASN A 47 15.07 -13.49 14.20
C ASN A 47 15.20 -14.87 14.85
N ARG A 48 14.17 -15.25 15.59
CA ARG A 48 14.08 -16.44 16.44
C ARG A 48 13.40 -17.60 15.71
N ASP A 49 13.66 -17.77 14.42
CA ASP A 49 13.15 -18.95 13.71
C ASP A 49 14.14 -20.13 13.93
N PRO A 50 13.85 -21.07 14.86
CA PRO A 50 14.71 -22.23 15.08
C PRO A 50 14.62 -23.25 13.94
N SER A 51 13.70 -23.07 12.99
CA SER A 51 13.44 -23.98 11.87
C SER A 51 14.05 -23.51 10.55
N ILE A 52 14.87 -22.45 10.58
CA ILE A 52 15.43 -21.89 9.36
C ILE A 52 16.33 -22.89 8.63
N ASP A 53 15.94 -23.22 7.41
CA ASP A 53 16.78 -23.99 6.49
C ASP A 53 17.85 -23.09 5.90
N LEU A 54 19.08 -23.21 6.41
CA LEU A 54 20.25 -22.44 5.92
C LEU A 54 20.69 -22.85 4.51
N PHE A 55 20.17 -23.95 3.98
CA PHE A 55 20.40 -24.40 2.61
C PHE A 55 19.25 -24.02 1.67
N PHE A 56 18.27 -23.26 2.16
CA PHE A 56 17.18 -22.77 1.33
C PHE A 56 17.71 -21.86 0.22
N ASP A 57 17.43 -22.25 -1.03
CA ASP A 57 17.64 -21.40 -2.21
C ASP A 57 16.26 -20.90 -2.70
N PRO A 58 16.01 -19.57 -2.69
CA PRO A 58 14.76 -19.02 -3.21
C PRO A 58 14.55 -19.33 -4.71
N ASN A 59 15.61 -19.53 -5.49
CA ASN A 59 15.49 -19.87 -6.91
C ASN A 59 14.91 -21.28 -7.10
N ASP A 60 15.48 -22.28 -6.40
CA ASP A 60 14.97 -23.66 -6.42
C ASP A 60 13.55 -23.73 -5.88
N TRP A 61 13.22 -22.89 -4.90
CA TRP A 61 11.88 -22.81 -4.34
C TRP A 61 10.86 -22.26 -5.34
N ILE A 62 11.19 -21.19 -6.07
CA ILE A 62 10.37 -20.67 -7.16
C ILE A 62 10.15 -21.76 -8.22
N ASP A 63 11.21 -22.45 -8.64
CA ASP A 63 11.14 -23.46 -9.70
C ASP A 63 10.24 -24.66 -9.32
N LYS A 64 10.05 -24.93 -8.02
CA LYS A 64 9.12 -25.95 -7.50
C LYS A 64 7.65 -25.51 -7.44
N LEU A 65 7.36 -24.22 -7.65
CA LEU A 65 6.03 -23.63 -7.59
C LEU A 65 5.66 -23.04 -8.96
N PRO A 66 5.07 -23.82 -9.89
CA PRO A 66 4.88 -23.40 -11.28
C PRO A 66 4.12 -22.08 -11.47
N LEU A 67 3.09 -21.83 -10.64
CA LEU A 67 2.34 -20.57 -10.69
C LEU A 67 3.19 -19.37 -10.24
N LEU A 68 4.03 -19.55 -9.22
CA LEU A 68 4.96 -18.53 -8.76
C LEU A 68 6.05 -18.28 -9.81
N ALA A 69 6.67 -19.33 -10.34
CA ALA A 69 7.67 -19.23 -11.40
C ALA A 69 7.13 -18.50 -12.65
N GLY A 70 5.87 -18.75 -13.02
CA GLY A 70 5.21 -18.05 -14.11
C GLY A 70 4.84 -16.59 -13.83
N ALA A 71 4.72 -16.21 -12.55
CA ALA A 71 4.36 -14.85 -12.12
C ALA A 71 5.58 -13.96 -11.82
N VAL A 72 6.74 -14.54 -11.48
CA VAL A 72 7.99 -13.79 -11.29
C VAL A 72 8.52 -13.36 -12.66
N VAL A 73 8.21 -12.12 -13.04
CA VAL A 73 8.48 -11.56 -14.37
C VAL A 73 9.16 -10.21 -14.25
N TRP A 74 10.24 -10.03 -15.02
CA TRP A 74 10.88 -8.76 -15.26
C TRP A 74 10.53 -8.25 -16.66
N GLN A 75 10.09 -7.00 -16.76
CA GLN A 75 9.96 -6.32 -18.05
C GLN A 75 11.33 -5.76 -18.44
N ASP A 76 11.95 -6.27 -19.50
CA ASP A 76 13.17 -5.69 -20.07
C ASP A 76 12.91 -4.37 -20.81
N PRO A 77 13.94 -3.52 -20.99
CA PRO A 77 13.82 -2.33 -21.84
C PRO A 77 13.37 -2.65 -23.26
N GLY A 78 12.36 -1.92 -23.77
CA GLY A 78 11.97 -1.92 -25.18
C GLY A 78 12.80 -0.93 -26.01
N THR A 79 12.74 -1.04 -27.34
CA THR A 79 13.35 -0.03 -28.23
C THR A 79 12.54 1.27 -28.20
N PRO A 80 13.19 2.45 -28.36
CA PRO A 80 12.51 3.75 -28.30
C PRO A 80 11.40 3.92 -29.35
N GLN A 81 11.41 3.12 -30.42
CA GLN A 81 10.50 3.32 -31.55
C GLN A 81 9.25 2.44 -31.58
N ASN A 82 9.17 1.22 -30.99
CA ASN A 82 7.94 0.41 -31.06
C ASN A 82 7.92 -0.97 -30.32
N VAL A 83 8.12 -1.10 -28.99
CA VAL A 83 7.54 -2.23 -28.23
C VAL A 83 7.41 -1.90 -26.73
N ALA A 84 6.31 -2.33 -26.09
CA ALA A 84 6.34 -2.60 -24.65
C ALA A 84 7.51 -3.56 -24.35
N GLY A 85 8.26 -3.29 -23.28
CA GLY A 85 9.44 -4.09 -22.93
C GLY A 85 9.20 -5.60 -22.99
N SER A 86 10.18 -6.39 -23.47
CA SER A 86 10.03 -7.85 -23.55
C SER A 86 9.95 -8.45 -22.15
N LEU A 87 9.16 -9.50 -21.97
CA LEU A 87 9.00 -10.14 -20.66
C LEU A 87 10.06 -11.24 -20.48
N ARG A 88 10.79 -11.17 -19.37
CA ARG A 88 11.78 -12.17 -18.94
C ARG A 88 11.30 -12.87 -17.67
N TYR A 89 10.98 -14.15 -17.81
CA TYR A 89 10.51 -14.99 -16.70
C TYR A 89 11.70 -15.48 -15.86
N HIS A 90 11.45 -15.83 -14.59
CA HIS A 90 12.50 -16.30 -13.67
C HIS A 90 13.38 -17.44 -14.22
N ARG A 91 12.77 -18.40 -14.94
CA ARG A 91 13.51 -19.48 -15.62
C ARG A 91 14.61 -18.99 -16.57
N ASP A 92 14.45 -17.80 -17.13
CA ASP A 92 15.34 -17.19 -18.12
C ASP A 92 16.34 -16.21 -17.48
N TRP A 93 16.35 -16.08 -16.15
CA TRP A 93 17.28 -15.20 -15.43
C TRP A 93 18.71 -15.75 -15.43
N THR A 94 19.66 -14.84 -15.59
CA THR A 94 21.09 -15.11 -15.51
C THR A 94 21.52 -15.50 -14.09
N ALA A 95 22.71 -16.08 -13.96
CA ALA A 95 23.28 -16.43 -12.65
C ALA A 95 23.50 -15.22 -11.73
N ALA A 96 23.75 -14.03 -12.30
CA ALA A 96 23.87 -12.79 -11.51
C ALA A 96 22.50 -12.34 -10.98
N GLU A 97 21.47 -12.35 -11.83
CA GLU A 97 20.10 -11.99 -11.44
C GLU A 97 19.53 -12.95 -10.37
N ARG A 98 19.78 -14.25 -10.51
CA ARG A 98 19.43 -15.26 -9.47
C ARG A 98 20.16 -15.04 -8.16
N ARG A 99 21.40 -14.53 -8.21
CA ARG A 99 22.18 -14.16 -7.02
C ARG A 99 21.62 -12.92 -6.33
N ASP A 100 21.20 -11.91 -7.10
CA ASP A 100 20.56 -10.72 -6.53
C ASP A 100 19.30 -11.12 -5.74
N LEU A 101 18.50 -12.07 -6.25
CA LEU A 101 17.35 -12.60 -5.55
C LEU A 101 17.72 -13.36 -4.28
N TYR A 102 18.75 -14.22 -4.37
CA TYR A 102 19.29 -14.93 -3.22
C TYR A 102 19.70 -13.96 -2.10
N ASP A 103 20.44 -12.90 -2.45
CA ASP A 103 20.90 -11.90 -1.49
C ASP A 103 19.73 -11.09 -0.90
N ALA A 104 18.76 -10.68 -1.73
CA ALA A 104 17.56 -9.96 -1.28
C ALA A 104 16.70 -10.80 -0.31
N TYR A 105 16.48 -12.08 -0.62
CA TYR A 105 15.79 -13.02 0.26
C TYR A 105 16.49 -13.11 1.62
N TRP A 106 17.80 -13.33 1.64
CA TRP A 106 18.53 -13.48 2.89
C TRP A 106 18.62 -12.17 3.68
N ASN A 107 18.73 -11.03 3.00
CA ASN A 107 18.63 -9.73 3.66
C ASN A 107 17.29 -9.57 4.37
N ALA A 108 16.17 -9.87 3.69
CA ALA A 108 14.85 -9.83 4.30
C ALA A 108 14.73 -10.81 5.48
N ARG A 109 15.21 -12.06 5.33
CA ARG A 109 15.25 -13.03 6.44
C ARG A 109 16.09 -12.55 7.61
N MET A 110 17.18 -11.81 7.39
CA MET A 110 18.04 -11.31 8.46
C MET A 110 17.56 -9.98 9.06
N ASP A 111 16.43 -9.45 8.61
CA ASP A 111 15.99 -8.10 8.93
C ASP A 111 17.10 -7.08 8.60
N VAL A 112 17.64 -7.18 7.39
CA VAL A 112 18.66 -6.31 6.81
C VAL A 112 18.04 -5.57 5.64
N GLU A 113 18.19 -4.26 5.62
CA GLU A 113 17.69 -3.42 4.53
C GLU A 113 18.42 -3.75 3.23
N THR A 114 17.67 -3.74 2.13
CA THR A 114 18.18 -4.05 0.79
C THR A 114 18.96 -2.86 0.19
N GLY A 115 18.89 -1.70 0.85
CA GLY A 115 19.53 -0.46 0.43
C GLY A 115 18.75 0.28 -0.65
N VAL A 116 17.47 -0.03 -0.83
CA VAL A 116 16.56 0.84 -1.59
C VAL A 116 16.43 2.15 -0.80
N PRO A 117 16.71 3.33 -1.40
CA PRO A 117 16.57 4.60 -0.71
C PRO A 117 15.10 4.88 -0.37
N GLU A 118 14.87 5.53 0.76
CA GLU A 118 13.53 6.01 1.18
C GLU A 118 12.89 6.89 0.11
N ALA A 119 13.67 7.84 -0.43
CA ALA A 119 13.30 8.72 -1.52
C ALA A 119 14.47 8.79 -2.52
N PRO A 120 14.47 7.97 -3.59
CA PRO A 120 15.61 7.84 -4.50
C PRO A 120 15.77 9.09 -5.38
N PRO A 121 16.79 9.95 -5.15
CA PRO A 121 16.96 11.18 -5.91
C PRO A 121 17.18 10.91 -7.40
N GLU A 122 17.81 9.79 -7.75
CA GLU A 122 18.02 9.37 -9.13
C GLU A 122 16.74 8.95 -9.87
N ALA A 123 15.64 8.73 -9.14
CA ALA A 123 14.33 8.46 -9.72
C ALA A 123 13.37 9.66 -9.69
N ALA A 124 13.81 10.80 -9.13
CA ALA A 124 13.03 12.03 -9.19
C ALA A 124 12.92 12.46 -10.67
N PRO A 125 11.71 12.80 -11.13
CA PRO A 125 11.52 13.24 -12.51
C PRO A 125 12.18 14.62 -12.73
N PRO A 126 12.51 14.98 -13.98
CA PRO A 126 12.84 16.35 -14.35
C PRO A 126 11.71 17.32 -13.96
N LEU A 127 12.05 18.60 -13.77
CA LEU A 127 11.07 19.64 -13.46
C LEU A 127 9.97 19.69 -14.53
N GLY A 128 8.70 19.67 -14.09
CA GLY A 128 7.53 19.71 -14.97
C GLY A 128 7.14 18.35 -15.57
N VAL A 129 7.86 17.27 -15.24
CA VAL A 129 7.48 15.90 -15.58
C VAL A 129 6.82 15.26 -14.36
N GLU A 130 5.61 14.75 -14.53
CA GLU A 130 4.90 14.03 -13.48
C GLU A 130 5.36 12.57 -13.42
N GLY A 131 5.47 12.01 -12.21
CA GLY A 131 5.77 10.60 -11.98
C GLY A 131 7.05 10.33 -11.21
N THR A 132 7.46 9.06 -11.20
CA THR A 132 8.75 8.62 -10.64
C THR A 132 9.45 7.76 -11.69
N LEU A 133 10.68 8.12 -12.05
CA LEU A 133 11.39 7.62 -13.23
C LEU A 133 12.67 6.86 -12.82
N TYR A 134 12.55 5.56 -12.60
CA TYR A 134 13.63 4.69 -12.17
C TYR A 134 14.64 4.34 -13.28
N PRO A 135 15.93 4.64 -13.09
CA PRO A 135 16.99 4.02 -13.88
C PRO A 135 16.92 2.49 -13.76
N ARG A 136 17.27 1.76 -14.84
CA ARG A 136 17.15 0.29 -14.89
C ARG A 136 17.78 -0.41 -13.68
N ALA A 137 18.96 0.02 -13.23
CA ALA A 137 19.65 -0.60 -12.11
C ALA A 137 18.87 -0.46 -10.78
N LEU A 138 18.30 0.73 -10.53
CA LEU A 138 17.48 0.96 -9.34
C LEU A 138 16.13 0.21 -9.46
N ALA A 139 15.49 0.25 -10.63
CA ALA A 139 14.26 -0.51 -10.88
C ALA A 139 14.46 -2.01 -10.58
N TRP A 140 15.53 -2.61 -11.11
CA TRP A 140 15.90 -4.01 -10.84
C TRP A 140 16.08 -4.26 -9.34
N LYS A 141 16.83 -3.38 -8.66
CA LYS A 141 17.05 -3.49 -7.20
C LYS A 141 15.75 -3.47 -6.40
N VAL A 142 14.85 -2.53 -6.70
CA VAL A 142 13.53 -2.43 -6.05
C VAL A 142 12.71 -3.69 -6.32
N PHE A 143 12.65 -4.14 -7.58
CA PHE A 143 11.91 -5.34 -7.95
C PHE A 143 12.39 -6.58 -7.18
N VAL A 144 13.69 -6.86 -7.22
CA VAL A 144 14.27 -8.04 -6.57
C VAL A 144 14.18 -7.96 -5.04
N ALA A 145 14.32 -6.77 -4.45
CA ALA A 145 14.09 -6.56 -3.02
C ALA A 145 12.68 -7.00 -2.60
N HIS A 146 11.65 -6.60 -3.36
CA HIS A 146 10.26 -6.96 -3.07
C HIS A 146 9.98 -8.45 -3.30
N VAL A 147 10.50 -9.06 -4.37
CA VAL A 147 10.36 -10.51 -4.61
C VAL A 147 11.05 -11.32 -3.51
N GLY A 148 12.29 -10.97 -3.16
CA GLY A 148 13.05 -11.62 -2.09
C GLY A 148 12.34 -11.52 -0.74
N HIS A 149 11.79 -10.35 -0.40
CA HIS A 149 11.00 -10.13 0.81
C HIS A 149 9.72 -10.98 0.83
N ALA A 150 8.98 -11.02 -0.27
CA ALA A 150 7.75 -11.80 -0.37
C ALA A 150 8.01 -13.30 -0.12
N ILE A 151 9.08 -13.84 -0.71
CA ILE A 151 9.52 -15.23 -0.54
C ILE A 151 10.00 -15.46 0.90
N ALA A 152 10.77 -14.52 1.46
CA ALA A 152 11.24 -14.61 2.85
C ALA A 152 10.08 -14.69 3.84
N ALA A 153 9.07 -13.85 3.66
CA ALA A 153 7.89 -13.81 4.51
C ALA A 153 7.04 -15.09 4.39
N ASP A 154 6.86 -15.59 3.17
CA ASP A 154 6.16 -16.84 2.94
C ASP A 154 6.95 -18.02 3.51
N ASN A 155 8.22 -18.20 3.14
CA ASN A 155 9.04 -19.30 3.64
C ASN A 155 9.06 -19.38 5.17
N ALA A 156 9.17 -18.23 5.84
CA ALA A 156 9.23 -18.16 7.30
C ALA A 156 7.87 -18.28 8.01
N GLY A 157 6.77 -18.37 7.27
CA GLY A 157 5.44 -18.47 7.86
C GLY A 157 5.00 -17.23 8.62
N TRP A 158 5.41 -16.03 8.19
CA TRP A 158 5.05 -14.79 8.89
C TRP A 158 3.56 -14.49 8.89
N PHE A 159 2.82 -15.02 7.89
CA PHE A 159 1.40 -14.76 7.70
C PHE A 159 0.60 -16.05 7.51
N ALA A 160 -0.70 -15.98 7.82
CA ALA A 160 -1.62 -17.09 7.65
C ALA A 160 -1.96 -17.38 6.17
N TRP A 161 -1.84 -16.38 5.28
CA TRP A 161 -1.99 -16.54 3.84
C TRP A 161 -0.66 -16.90 3.18
N ARG A 162 -0.73 -17.62 2.07
CA ARG A 162 0.43 -18.29 1.44
C ARG A 162 0.52 -17.94 -0.03
N LEU A 163 1.73 -17.63 -0.53
CA LEU A 163 1.99 -17.44 -1.97
C LEU A 163 1.57 -18.68 -2.78
N GLY A 164 1.85 -19.88 -2.26
CA GLY A 164 1.48 -21.14 -2.93
C GLY A 164 -0.03 -21.39 -3.04
N ALA A 165 -0.87 -20.64 -2.33
CA ALA A 165 -2.34 -20.72 -2.42
C ALA A 165 -2.96 -19.63 -3.32
N MET A 166 -2.14 -18.70 -3.82
CA MET A 166 -2.61 -17.60 -4.66
C MET A 166 -2.72 -18.01 -6.13
N THR A 167 -3.66 -17.39 -6.83
CA THR A 167 -3.79 -17.45 -8.29
C THR A 167 -2.64 -16.70 -8.98
N ALA A 168 -2.39 -16.98 -10.25
CA ALA A 168 -1.38 -16.26 -11.04
C ALA A 168 -1.64 -14.74 -11.09
N ALA A 169 -2.90 -14.31 -11.15
CA ALA A 169 -3.27 -12.89 -11.16
C ALA A 169 -2.95 -12.21 -9.82
N GLN A 170 -3.25 -12.86 -8.70
CA GLN A 170 -2.89 -12.36 -7.37
C GLN A 170 -1.37 -12.28 -7.20
N LEU A 171 -0.64 -13.30 -7.64
CA LEU A 171 0.82 -13.32 -7.59
C LEU A 171 1.45 -12.20 -8.42
N ALA A 172 0.90 -11.87 -9.59
CA ALA A 172 1.44 -10.80 -10.44
C ALA A 172 1.48 -9.44 -9.71
N PHE A 173 0.50 -9.13 -8.84
CA PHE A 173 0.52 -7.91 -8.02
C PHE A 173 1.60 -7.88 -6.95
N LEU A 174 2.26 -9.02 -6.66
CA LEU A 174 3.32 -9.17 -5.66
C LEU A 174 4.71 -9.43 -6.26
N VAL A 175 4.79 -10.05 -7.44
CA VAL A 175 6.09 -10.53 -7.98
C VAL A 175 6.33 -10.25 -9.46
N ASP A 176 5.44 -9.52 -10.13
CA ASP A 176 5.69 -9.01 -11.49
C ASP A 176 6.22 -7.57 -11.41
N SER A 177 7.31 -7.25 -12.10
CA SER A 177 7.90 -5.89 -12.07
C SER A 177 6.91 -4.82 -12.54
N ARG A 178 5.99 -5.18 -13.44
CA ARG A 178 4.94 -4.30 -13.99
C ARG A 178 3.95 -3.82 -12.94
N SER A 179 3.86 -4.52 -11.81
CA SER A 179 3.05 -4.06 -10.67
C SER A 179 3.71 -2.91 -9.90
N LEU A 180 5.02 -2.70 -10.04
CA LEU A 180 5.78 -1.62 -9.40
C LEU A 180 6.06 -0.45 -10.35
N PHE A 181 6.33 -0.71 -11.62
CA PHE A 181 6.62 0.29 -12.66
C PHE A 181 6.60 -0.34 -14.06
N HIS A 182 6.51 0.47 -15.11
CA HIS A 182 6.61 0.03 -16.51
C HIS A 182 7.80 0.66 -17.22
N TRP A 183 8.37 -0.06 -18.19
CA TRP A 183 9.27 0.55 -19.16
C TRP A 183 8.52 1.63 -19.96
N ASP A 184 9.04 2.85 -19.93
CA ASP A 184 8.55 4.01 -20.66
C ASP A 184 9.54 4.40 -21.77
N PRO A 185 9.26 4.02 -23.03
CA PRO A 185 10.11 4.38 -24.16
C PRO A 185 9.99 5.86 -24.55
N ILE A 186 8.92 6.55 -24.15
CA ILE A 186 8.64 7.95 -24.52
C ILE A 186 9.30 8.91 -23.54
N ALA A 187 9.37 8.55 -22.26
CA ALA A 187 10.06 9.31 -21.21
C ALA A 187 11.59 9.08 -21.20
N GLY A 188 12.21 8.95 -22.38
CA GLY A 188 13.67 8.82 -22.51
C GLY A 188 14.24 7.43 -22.24
N GLY A 189 13.41 6.38 -22.20
CA GLY A 189 13.87 5.01 -21.96
C GLY A 189 14.21 4.76 -20.49
N THR A 190 13.20 4.86 -19.63
CA THR A 190 13.32 4.65 -18.17
C THR A 190 12.18 3.81 -17.65
N TYR A 191 12.20 3.37 -16.39
CA TYR A 191 11.04 2.73 -15.76
C TYR A 191 10.20 3.77 -15.04
N ALA A 192 8.93 3.91 -15.39
CA ALA A 192 8.04 4.89 -14.81
C ALA A 192 6.98 4.23 -13.91
N VAL A 193 6.74 4.84 -12.75
CA VAL A 193 5.47 4.66 -12.03
C VAL A 193 4.44 5.54 -12.72
N ARG A 194 3.30 4.96 -13.12
CA ARG A 194 2.21 5.70 -13.78
C ARG A 194 0.99 5.78 -12.88
N THR A 195 0.35 6.96 -12.81
CA THR A 195 -0.91 7.22 -12.07
C THR A 195 -1.93 6.09 -12.24
N PHE A 196 -2.04 5.58 -13.46
CA PHE A 196 -3.14 4.72 -13.85
C PHE A 196 -2.93 3.22 -13.67
N ASP A 197 -1.68 2.78 -13.64
CA ASP A 197 -1.35 1.35 -13.64
C ASP A 197 -0.74 0.95 -12.28
N GLN A 198 0.07 1.84 -11.70
CA GLN A 198 0.74 1.62 -10.43
C GLN A 198 0.18 2.48 -9.28
N ASN A 199 -0.68 3.46 -9.59
CA ASN A 199 -1.06 4.53 -8.67
C ASN A 199 0.12 5.44 -8.28
N MET A 200 -0.16 6.55 -7.59
CA MET A 200 0.82 7.61 -7.33
C MET A 200 1.61 7.33 -6.05
N ALA A 201 2.50 6.35 -6.09
CA ALA A 201 3.43 6.09 -4.98
C ALA A 201 4.79 5.61 -5.47
N THR A 202 5.85 6.01 -4.76
CA THR A 202 7.22 5.57 -4.98
C THR A 202 7.50 4.42 -4.00
N PRO A 203 7.66 3.16 -4.47
CA PRO A 203 7.97 2.03 -3.60
C PRO A 203 9.26 2.23 -2.82
N GLY A 204 9.21 1.92 -1.52
CA GLY A 204 10.36 1.97 -0.61
C GLY A 204 11.02 0.61 -0.40
N ASP A 205 11.92 0.55 0.59
CA ASP A 205 12.55 -0.71 1.02
C ASP A 205 11.50 -1.61 1.71
N PRO A 206 11.24 -2.83 1.19
CA PRO A 206 10.17 -3.67 1.72
C PRO A 206 10.41 -4.11 3.16
N VAL A 207 11.67 -4.17 3.62
CA VAL A 207 12.00 -4.52 5.00
C VAL A 207 11.63 -3.38 5.94
N ARG A 208 11.92 -2.12 5.58
CA ARG A 208 11.55 -0.96 6.42
C ARG A 208 10.05 -0.75 6.50
N VAL A 209 9.35 -0.88 5.37
CA VAL A 209 7.89 -0.78 5.34
C VAL A 209 7.25 -1.92 6.13
N PHE A 210 7.73 -3.17 6.00
CA PHE A 210 7.26 -4.28 6.83
C PHE A 210 7.45 -4.04 8.33
N ARG A 211 8.63 -3.53 8.75
CA ARG A 211 8.87 -3.18 10.15
C ARG A 211 7.86 -2.18 10.67
N PHE A 212 7.54 -1.14 9.89
CA PHE A 212 6.52 -0.17 10.29
C PHE A 212 5.19 -0.87 10.62
N LEU A 213 4.72 -1.78 9.74
CA LEU A 213 3.45 -2.47 9.91
C LEU A 213 3.45 -3.35 11.17
N ARG A 214 4.55 -4.07 11.40
CA ARG A 214 4.74 -4.89 12.59
C ARG A 214 4.78 -4.04 13.86
N ASP A 215 5.56 -2.97 13.86
CA ASP A 215 5.83 -2.15 15.05
C ASP A 215 4.62 -1.29 15.44
N HIS A 216 3.66 -1.08 14.52
CA HIS A 216 2.38 -0.41 14.76
C HIS A 216 1.19 -1.37 14.89
N ASP A 217 1.42 -2.68 15.07
CA ASP A 217 0.37 -3.72 15.21
C ASP A 217 -0.67 -3.72 14.08
N LEU A 218 -0.24 -3.44 12.85
CA LEU A 218 -1.14 -3.39 11.68
C LEU A 218 -1.36 -4.76 11.04
N ILE A 219 -0.54 -5.76 11.39
CA ILE A 219 -0.62 -7.12 10.85
C ILE A 219 -1.52 -7.97 11.74
N ALA A 220 -2.69 -8.36 11.24
CA ALA A 220 -3.67 -9.17 11.96
C ALA A 220 -3.54 -10.67 11.63
N GLY A 221 -4.38 -11.50 12.26
CA GLY A 221 -4.39 -12.95 12.05
C GLY A 221 -4.85 -13.42 10.66
N ASN A 222 -5.46 -12.55 9.84
CA ASN A 222 -5.87 -12.84 8.47
C ASN A 222 -5.76 -11.58 7.57
N SER A 223 -5.89 -11.76 6.26
CA SER A 223 -5.68 -10.70 5.27
C SER A 223 -6.73 -9.60 5.38
N ARG A 224 -8.02 -9.94 5.47
CA ARG A 224 -9.11 -8.96 5.67
C ARG A 224 -8.89 -8.07 6.89
N ALA A 225 -8.60 -8.66 8.05
CA ALA A 225 -8.36 -7.92 9.27
C ALA A 225 -7.09 -7.04 9.17
N THR A 226 -6.07 -7.49 8.44
CA THR A 226 -4.86 -6.70 8.18
C THR A 226 -5.19 -5.49 7.29
N VAL A 227 -5.99 -5.70 6.23
CA VAL A 227 -6.49 -4.60 5.38
C VAL A 227 -7.28 -3.61 6.25
N ALA A 228 -8.25 -4.08 7.04
CA ALA A 228 -9.05 -3.21 7.91
C ALA A 228 -8.18 -2.40 8.90
N ARG A 229 -7.15 -3.00 9.51
CA ARG A 229 -6.21 -2.27 10.38
C ARG A 229 -5.43 -1.20 9.63
N VAL A 230 -4.94 -1.50 8.43
CA VAL A 230 -4.26 -0.50 7.60
C VAL A 230 -5.20 0.64 7.20
N LEU A 231 -6.46 0.33 6.84
CA LEU A 231 -7.48 1.36 6.56
C LEU A 231 -7.80 2.20 7.81
N GLY A 232 -7.83 1.59 8.99
CA GLY A 232 -7.97 2.27 10.27
C GLY A 232 -6.79 3.22 10.54
N TRP A 233 -5.56 2.78 10.28
CA TRP A 233 -4.40 3.66 10.34
C TRP A 233 -4.51 4.83 9.34
N CYS A 234 -4.93 4.56 8.10
CA CYS A 234 -5.15 5.60 7.11
C CYS A 234 -6.16 6.64 7.59
N ARG A 235 -7.29 6.19 8.16
CA ARG A 235 -8.32 7.08 8.72
C ARG A 235 -7.79 8.06 9.74
N SER A 236 -6.93 7.58 10.63
CA SER A 236 -6.43 8.37 11.76
C SER A 236 -5.22 9.25 11.42
N ASN A 237 -4.54 8.99 10.30
CA ASN A 237 -3.24 9.62 10.04
C ASN A 237 -3.16 10.34 8.69
N LEU A 238 -3.77 9.80 7.63
CA LEU A 238 -3.60 10.36 6.29
C LEU A 238 -4.39 11.65 6.09
N VAL A 239 -3.76 12.59 5.38
CA VAL A 239 -4.37 13.85 4.97
C VAL A 239 -4.15 14.06 3.47
N HIS A 240 -5.23 14.33 2.74
CA HIS A 240 -5.16 14.70 1.32
C HIS A 240 -4.39 16.02 1.16
N PHE A 241 -3.39 16.04 0.28
CA PHE A 241 -2.68 17.28 -0.06
C PHE A 241 -3.60 18.37 -0.67
N ASN A 242 -3.26 19.65 -0.50
CA ASN A 242 -4.11 20.76 -0.95
C ASN A 242 -3.73 21.33 -2.32
N ASN A 243 -2.51 21.06 -2.82
CA ASN A 243 -2.03 21.58 -4.10
C ASN A 243 -1.38 20.47 -4.92
N SER A 244 -1.98 20.16 -6.07
CA SER A 244 -1.73 18.92 -6.81
C SER A 244 -0.40 18.83 -7.56
N LEU A 245 0.44 19.88 -7.54
CA LEU A 245 1.62 19.98 -8.41
C LEU A 245 2.95 20.24 -7.68
N ASP A 246 2.96 20.49 -6.37
CA ASP A 246 4.19 20.75 -5.62
C ASP A 246 4.61 19.55 -4.76
N TRP A 247 4.98 18.47 -5.43
CA TRP A 247 5.47 17.22 -4.82
C TRP A 247 6.61 17.49 -3.83
N GLN A 248 7.52 18.40 -4.19
CA GLN A 248 8.68 18.75 -3.38
C GLN A 248 8.27 19.42 -2.07
N ALA A 249 7.26 20.27 -2.05
CA ALA A 249 6.83 20.93 -0.82
C ALA A 249 6.18 19.98 0.20
N TYR A 250 5.45 18.98 -0.29
CA TYR A 250 4.78 18.00 0.58
C TYR A 250 5.71 16.91 1.04
N TRP A 251 6.43 16.25 0.13
CA TRP A 251 7.21 15.05 0.47
C TRP A 251 8.71 15.27 0.38
N GLN A 252 9.20 16.50 0.16
CA GLN A 252 10.62 16.79 -0.06
C GLN A 252 11.21 15.96 -1.22
N TYR A 253 10.36 15.55 -2.15
CA TYR A 253 10.67 14.68 -3.28
C TYR A 253 9.90 15.15 -4.51
N GLY A 254 10.59 15.32 -5.64
CA GLY A 254 9.99 15.86 -6.87
C GLY A 254 9.10 14.90 -7.64
N GLY A 255 9.08 13.61 -7.28
CA GLY A 255 8.23 12.59 -7.91
C GLY A 255 7.02 12.22 -7.05
N TYR A 256 6.36 11.11 -7.40
CA TYR A 256 5.25 10.61 -6.58
C TYR A 256 5.67 10.31 -5.14
N PRO A 257 4.73 10.40 -4.17
CA PRO A 257 5.02 10.25 -2.75
C PRO A 257 5.84 8.99 -2.43
N PRO A 258 7.04 9.11 -1.85
CA PRO A 258 7.75 7.97 -1.28
C PRO A 258 6.95 7.39 -0.12
N VAL A 259 6.60 6.10 -0.20
CA VAL A 259 5.73 5.45 0.78
C VAL A 259 6.27 5.61 2.20
N GLU A 260 7.59 5.54 2.36
CA GLU A 260 8.24 5.69 3.66
C GLU A 260 8.13 7.12 4.22
N ARG A 261 8.06 8.15 3.37
CA ARG A 261 7.78 9.54 3.78
C ARG A 261 6.32 9.75 4.15
N VAL A 262 5.40 9.07 3.47
CA VAL A 262 4.00 9.05 3.89
C VAL A 262 3.87 8.41 5.27
N LEU A 263 4.55 7.28 5.51
CA LEU A 263 4.55 6.59 6.82
C LEU A 263 5.21 7.42 7.93
N ALA A 264 6.33 8.09 7.64
CA ALA A 264 7.02 8.94 8.62
C ALA A 264 6.32 10.27 8.87
N GLY A 265 5.57 10.77 7.88
CA GLY A 265 5.02 12.12 7.87
C GLY A 265 6.10 13.18 7.56
N THR A 266 5.66 14.30 6.98
CA THR A 266 6.56 15.37 6.52
C THR A 266 5.99 16.75 6.86
N PHE A 267 6.85 17.76 6.82
CA PHE A 267 6.50 19.16 7.00
C PHE A 267 6.19 19.81 5.65
N TYR A 268 5.08 20.54 5.54
CA TYR A 268 4.77 21.28 4.31
C TYR A 268 5.63 22.54 4.19
N SER A 269 6.56 22.57 3.23
CA SER A 269 7.65 23.56 3.22
C SER A 269 7.21 25.03 3.01
N HIS A 270 5.99 25.28 2.55
CA HIS A 270 5.48 26.64 2.33
C HIS A 270 4.65 27.19 3.50
N ALA A 271 4.38 26.38 4.52
CA ALA A 271 3.71 26.85 5.73
C ALA A 271 4.73 27.34 6.75
N THR A 272 4.33 28.34 7.54
CA THR A 272 5.07 28.76 8.74
C THR A 272 4.73 27.79 9.87
N ASP A 273 5.74 27.10 10.41
CA ASP A 273 5.61 26.13 11.51
C ASP A 273 4.54 25.03 11.28
N PRO A 274 4.60 24.28 10.15
CA PRO A 274 3.61 23.26 9.84
C PRO A 274 3.72 22.08 10.82
N PRO A 275 2.59 21.46 11.22
CA PRO A 275 2.65 20.17 11.87
C PRO A 275 3.22 19.11 10.91
N GLN A 276 3.98 18.15 11.46
CA GLN A 276 4.33 16.95 10.71
C GLN A 276 3.04 16.19 10.37
N THR A 277 2.84 15.88 9.09
CA THR A 277 1.58 15.33 8.58
C THR A 277 1.84 14.20 7.60
N HIS A 278 0.99 13.17 7.60
CA HIS A 278 1.07 12.04 6.67
C HIS A 278 0.30 12.35 5.38
N TRP A 279 0.93 13.14 4.49
CA TRP A 279 0.28 13.56 3.25
C TRP A 279 0.12 12.42 2.25
N THR A 280 -1.03 12.39 1.58
CA THR A 280 -1.28 11.52 0.42
C THR A 280 -1.68 12.34 -0.80
N ALA A 281 -1.31 11.85 -1.99
CA ALA A 281 -1.58 12.47 -3.29
C ALA A 281 -3.01 12.18 -3.78
N GLY A 282 -3.98 12.39 -2.89
CA GLY A 282 -5.37 12.01 -3.07
C GLY A 282 -5.60 10.54 -3.35
N CYS A 283 -6.71 10.22 -4.00
CA CYS A 283 -7.14 8.83 -4.15
C CYS A 283 -6.12 7.94 -4.85
N HIS A 284 -5.42 8.47 -5.86
CA HIS A 284 -4.35 7.76 -6.54
C HIS A 284 -3.12 7.59 -5.63
N GLY A 285 -2.78 8.59 -4.82
CA GLY A 285 -1.75 8.47 -3.79
C GLY A 285 -2.08 7.38 -2.78
N THR A 286 -3.30 7.37 -2.26
CA THR A 286 -3.75 6.40 -1.25
C THR A 286 -3.80 4.99 -1.83
N GLY A 287 -4.28 4.81 -3.06
CA GLY A 287 -4.25 3.50 -3.71
C GLY A 287 -2.81 2.97 -3.90
N GLY A 288 -1.86 3.86 -4.23
CA GLY A 288 -0.45 3.51 -4.36
C GLY A 288 0.18 3.18 -3.00
N PHE A 289 -0.15 3.95 -1.97
CA PHE A 289 0.24 3.68 -0.58
C PHE A 289 -0.23 2.30 -0.12
N LEU A 290 -1.52 2.00 -0.27
CA LEU A 290 -2.08 0.70 0.12
C LEU A 290 -1.38 -0.45 -0.60
N LYS A 291 -1.14 -0.30 -1.91
CA LYS A 291 -0.41 -1.29 -2.71
C LYS A 291 1.01 -1.50 -2.21
N ALA A 292 1.77 -0.42 -1.99
CA ALA A 292 3.15 -0.49 -1.54
C ALA A 292 3.28 -1.10 -0.14
N VAL A 293 2.39 -0.73 0.77
CA VAL A 293 2.36 -1.21 2.16
C VAL A 293 1.95 -2.67 2.24
N LEU A 294 0.78 -3.03 1.70
CA LEU A 294 0.21 -4.37 1.83
C LEU A 294 1.01 -5.42 1.06
N ARG A 295 1.73 -5.02 0.00
CA ARG A 295 2.69 -5.89 -0.70
C ARG A 295 3.77 -6.44 0.23
N THR A 296 4.22 -5.67 1.22
CA THR A 296 5.27 -6.13 2.17
C THR A 296 4.79 -7.18 3.16
N VAL A 297 3.47 -7.41 3.21
CA VAL A 297 2.85 -8.49 3.95
C VAL A 297 2.18 -9.51 3.03
N ASN A 298 2.60 -9.59 1.75
CA ASN A 298 2.04 -10.52 0.76
C ASN A 298 0.51 -10.40 0.57
N ILE A 299 -0.06 -9.20 0.75
CA ILE A 299 -1.45 -8.92 0.40
C ILE A 299 -1.45 -8.13 -0.92
N PRO A 300 -1.86 -8.73 -2.06
CA PRO A 300 -1.99 -8.02 -3.32
C PRO A 300 -3.05 -6.92 -3.23
N VAL A 301 -2.83 -5.82 -3.96
CA VAL A 301 -3.81 -4.76 -4.16
C VAL A 301 -3.87 -4.45 -5.65
N GLU A 302 -5.08 -4.54 -6.20
CA GLU A 302 -5.38 -4.16 -7.57
C GLU A 302 -5.93 -2.74 -7.61
N SER A 303 -5.38 -1.91 -8.50
CA SER A 303 -5.88 -0.57 -8.76
C SER A 303 -6.97 -0.66 -9.82
N LEU A 304 -8.18 -0.27 -9.44
CA LEU A 304 -9.34 -0.26 -10.31
C LEU A 304 -9.69 1.17 -10.69
N ARG A 305 -10.33 1.32 -11.84
CA ARG A 305 -10.80 2.60 -12.37
C ARG A 305 -12.25 2.46 -12.79
N PRO A 306 -13.12 3.44 -12.50
CA PRO A 306 -14.40 3.50 -13.19
C PRO A 306 -14.05 3.82 -14.66
N VAL A 307 -14.34 2.90 -15.58
CA VAL A 307 -14.14 3.16 -17.01
C VAL A 307 -15.13 4.24 -17.40
N VAL A 308 -14.64 5.46 -17.59
CA VAL A 308 -15.42 6.63 -17.98
C VAL A 308 -14.53 7.46 -18.89
N GLU A 309 -15.05 7.88 -20.05
CA GLU A 309 -14.38 8.82 -20.94
C GLU A 309 -14.08 10.13 -20.19
N ARG A 310 -12.87 10.24 -19.62
CA ARG A 310 -12.15 11.42 -19.08
C ARG A 310 -12.83 12.29 -18.00
N ALA A 311 -14.10 12.15 -17.67
CA ALA A 311 -14.78 13.08 -16.75
C ALA A 311 -14.75 12.69 -15.26
N CYS A 312 -14.21 11.53 -14.91
CA CYS A 312 -14.43 10.89 -13.61
C CYS A 312 -13.25 10.02 -13.18
N GLU A 313 -12.07 10.61 -13.26
CA GLU A 313 -10.83 9.96 -12.90
C GLU A 313 -10.72 9.82 -11.37
N HIS A 314 -10.74 8.58 -10.89
CA HIS A 314 -10.57 8.22 -9.49
C HIS A 314 -9.88 6.87 -9.35
N SER A 315 -9.14 6.70 -8.25
CA SER A 315 -8.58 5.41 -7.85
C SER A 315 -9.56 4.64 -6.98
N LEU A 316 -9.81 3.39 -7.33
CA LEU A 316 -10.46 2.40 -6.49
C LEU A 316 -9.47 1.28 -6.19
N CYS A 317 -9.69 0.54 -5.11
CA CYS A 317 -8.83 -0.57 -4.72
C CYS A 317 -9.64 -1.85 -4.62
N ARG A 318 -9.07 -2.96 -5.10
CA ARG A 318 -9.53 -4.32 -4.80
C ARG A 318 -8.45 -5.08 -4.05
N PHE A 319 -8.89 -5.86 -3.08
CA PHE A 319 -8.09 -6.78 -2.29
C PHE A 319 -8.45 -8.21 -2.71
N PRO A 320 -7.77 -8.78 -3.72
CA PRO A 320 -8.23 -9.98 -4.40
C PRO A 320 -8.07 -11.26 -3.57
N LEU A 321 -7.41 -11.25 -2.41
CA LEU A 321 -7.42 -12.43 -1.53
C LEU A 321 -8.80 -12.67 -0.91
N ASP A 322 -9.50 -11.60 -0.58
CA ASP A 322 -10.78 -11.63 0.14
C ASP A 322 -11.96 -11.19 -0.75
N GLU A 323 -11.69 -10.79 -2.01
CA GLU A 323 -12.67 -10.21 -2.94
C GLU A 323 -13.43 -9.01 -2.35
N LEU A 324 -12.65 -8.11 -1.74
CA LEU A 324 -13.13 -6.88 -1.11
C LEU A 324 -12.68 -5.65 -1.89
N TYR A 325 -13.45 -4.57 -1.79
CA TYR A 325 -13.28 -3.37 -2.60
C TYR A 325 -13.44 -2.09 -1.79
N LEU A 326 -12.69 -1.05 -2.14
CA LEU A 326 -12.99 0.34 -1.78
C LEU A 326 -13.72 1.04 -2.92
N SER A 327 -14.73 1.85 -2.59
CA SER A 327 -15.47 2.65 -3.57
C SER A 327 -14.70 3.89 -4.02
N HIS A 328 -13.68 4.28 -3.26
CA HIS A 328 -12.76 5.37 -3.55
C HIS A 328 -11.49 5.28 -2.70
N GLY A 329 -10.36 5.74 -3.24
CA GLY A 329 -9.08 5.74 -2.52
C GLY A 329 -9.05 6.64 -1.28
N ASP A 330 -9.92 7.66 -1.18
CA ASP A 330 -9.96 8.58 -0.03
C ASP A 330 -11.02 8.19 1.01
N ASP A 331 -11.80 7.13 0.75
CA ASP A 331 -12.76 6.58 1.70
C ASP A 331 -12.20 6.40 3.13
N PRO A 332 -10.94 5.94 3.33
CA PRO A 332 -10.42 5.67 4.68
C PRO A 332 -10.45 6.89 5.61
N TYR A 333 -10.16 8.08 5.09
CA TYR A 333 -10.05 9.31 5.87
C TYR A 333 -11.10 10.36 5.46
N SER A 334 -12.19 9.92 4.80
CA SER A 334 -13.32 10.78 4.52
C SER A 334 -13.97 11.26 5.82
N ASN A 335 -14.18 12.58 5.93
CA ASN A 335 -14.87 13.18 7.06
C ASN A 335 -16.34 12.74 7.19
N LEU A 336 -16.95 12.19 6.13
CA LEU A 336 -18.32 11.65 6.15
C LEU A 336 -18.42 10.40 7.02
N ALA A 337 -17.37 9.59 7.06
CA ALA A 337 -17.30 8.36 7.86
C ALA A 337 -16.78 8.61 9.29
N TYR A 338 -16.59 9.87 9.70
CA TYR A 338 -16.14 10.23 11.05
C TYR A 338 -17.35 10.41 11.98
N SER A 339 -17.55 9.43 12.88
CA SER A 339 -18.53 9.45 13.97
C SER A 339 -17.84 9.23 15.32
N ASP A 340 -18.55 9.49 16.42
CA ASP A 340 -18.11 9.12 17.77
C ASP A 340 -19.12 8.13 18.40
N PRO A 341 -18.72 6.87 18.66
CA PRO A 341 -17.41 6.27 18.38
C PRO A 341 -17.17 6.07 16.87
N LEU A 342 -15.90 5.97 16.48
CA LEU A 342 -15.51 5.74 15.10
C LEU A 342 -16.03 4.37 14.61
N PRO A 343 -16.54 4.26 13.36
CA PRO A 343 -17.03 2.98 12.84
C PRO A 343 -15.87 2.00 12.66
N ASP A 344 -16.15 0.70 12.66
CA ASP A 344 -15.13 -0.30 12.27
C ASP A 344 -14.60 0.01 10.84
N PRO A 345 -13.27 0.12 10.62
CA PRO A 345 -12.68 0.27 9.29
C PRO A 345 -13.12 -0.77 8.27
N ASP A 346 -13.48 -1.99 8.70
CA ASP A 346 -13.99 -3.04 7.82
C ASP A 346 -15.30 -2.65 7.11
N ARG A 347 -16.07 -1.71 7.68
CA ARG A 347 -17.30 -1.17 7.05
C ARG A 347 -17.04 -0.34 5.80
N LEU A 348 -15.78 0.05 5.53
CA LEU A 348 -15.40 0.73 4.29
C LEU A 348 -15.30 -0.24 3.10
N LEU A 349 -15.21 -1.54 3.38
CA LEU A 349 -15.05 -2.58 2.38
C LEU A 349 -16.42 -3.06 1.90
N VAL A 350 -16.57 -3.15 0.58
CA VAL A 350 -17.75 -3.76 -0.05
C VAL A 350 -17.37 -5.07 -0.74
N ASP A 351 -18.33 -5.97 -0.87
CA ASP A 351 -18.14 -7.25 -1.55
C ASP A 351 -18.22 -7.12 -3.08
N ALA A 352 -17.85 -8.19 -3.79
CA ALA A 352 -17.86 -8.24 -5.25
C ALA A 352 -19.26 -8.01 -5.85
N ALA A 353 -20.33 -8.43 -5.17
CA ALA A 353 -21.69 -8.26 -5.66
C ALA A 353 -22.11 -6.78 -5.61
N THR A 354 -21.82 -6.11 -4.50
CA THR A 354 -22.06 -4.68 -4.30
C THR A 354 -21.21 -3.86 -5.27
N TYR A 355 -19.92 -4.19 -5.39
CA TYR A 355 -19.05 -3.56 -6.37
C TYR A 355 -19.57 -3.72 -7.80
N GLY A 356 -19.99 -4.94 -8.17
CA GLY A 356 -20.58 -5.22 -9.49
C GLY A 356 -21.87 -4.44 -9.76
N ALA A 357 -22.70 -4.24 -8.74
CA ALA A 357 -23.91 -3.42 -8.85
C ALA A 357 -23.61 -1.92 -9.04
N TRP A 358 -22.45 -1.45 -8.56
CA TRP A 358 -22.07 -0.03 -8.62
C TRP A 358 -21.19 0.31 -9.82
N PHE A 359 -20.30 -0.60 -10.21
CA PHE A 359 -19.23 -0.35 -11.18
C PHE A 359 -19.17 -1.40 -12.30
N GLY A 360 -20.04 -2.42 -12.28
CA GLY A 360 -20.04 -3.49 -13.26
C GLY A 360 -20.32 -3.02 -14.69
N ALA A 361 -20.04 -3.88 -15.66
CA ALA A 361 -20.17 -3.58 -17.09
C ALA A 361 -21.59 -3.15 -17.51
N ALA A 362 -22.62 -3.62 -16.80
CA ALA A 362 -24.03 -3.27 -17.05
C ALA A 362 -24.44 -1.90 -16.50
N VAL A 363 -23.62 -1.27 -15.65
CA VAL A 363 -23.89 0.05 -15.08
C VAL A 363 -23.41 1.12 -16.05
N ALA A 364 -24.24 2.13 -16.33
CA ALA A 364 -23.88 3.25 -17.18
C ALA A 364 -22.72 4.07 -16.59
N ASP A 365 -21.84 4.60 -17.43
CA ASP A 365 -20.59 5.25 -17.01
C ASP A 365 -20.81 6.43 -16.04
N ASN A 366 -21.85 7.25 -16.26
CA ASN A 366 -22.22 8.31 -15.33
C ASN A 366 -22.65 7.76 -13.97
N ALA A 367 -23.48 6.71 -13.95
CA ALA A 367 -23.89 6.07 -12.70
C ALA A 367 -22.70 5.45 -11.94
N ARG A 368 -21.67 4.96 -12.65
CA ARG A 368 -20.42 4.52 -12.01
C ARG A 368 -19.74 5.68 -11.28
N CYS A 369 -19.74 6.88 -11.85
CA CYS A 369 -19.18 8.07 -11.19
C CYS A 369 -19.91 8.49 -9.95
N ASP A 370 -21.24 8.46 -10.01
CA ASP A 370 -22.10 8.80 -8.89
C ASP A 370 -21.83 7.86 -7.70
N ASN A 371 -21.36 6.63 -7.97
CA ASN A 371 -20.98 5.64 -6.97
C ASN A 371 -19.55 5.79 -6.42
N VAL A 372 -18.72 6.69 -6.94
CA VAL A 372 -17.39 6.95 -6.37
C VAL A 372 -17.54 7.61 -5.01
N GLY A 373 -16.92 6.98 -4.00
CA GLY A 373 -17.01 7.39 -2.59
C GLY A 373 -18.39 7.13 -1.99
N ARG A 374 -19.15 6.20 -2.57
CA ARG A 374 -20.50 5.86 -2.11
C ARG A 374 -20.49 5.19 -0.74
N THR A 375 -19.49 4.37 -0.44
CA THR A 375 -19.48 3.63 0.84
C THR A 375 -19.55 4.59 2.02
N VAL A 376 -18.72 5.64 2.06
CA VAL A 376 -18.72 6.59 3.18
C VAL A 376 -20.01 7.40 3.29
N ARG A 377 -20.72 7.62 2.18
CA ARG A 377 -22.03 8.29 2.16
C ARG A 377 -23.13 7.36 2.66
N ASP A 378 -23.13 6.10 2.23
CA ASP A 378 -24.06 5.08 2.72
C ASP A 378 -23.85 4.85 4.23
N LEU A 379 -22.60 4.87 4.71
CA LEU A 379 -22.29 4.84 6.15
C LEU A 379 -22.84 6.06 6.89
N ALA A 380 -22.67 7.27 6.35
CA ALA A 380 -23.17 8.50 6.97
C ALA A 380 -24.71 8.59 6.98
N ILE A 381 -25.40 7.94 6.05
CA ILE A 381 -26.86 7.80 6.07
C ILE A 381 -27.31 6.79 7.13
N ALA A 382 -26.59 5.67 7.24
CA ALA A 382 -26.87 4.62 8.20
C ALA A 382 -26.59 5.07 9.65
N ASP A 383 -25.53 5.87 9.85
CA ASP A 383 -25.08 6.35 11.14
C ASP A 383 -25.28 7.88 11.28
N PRO A 384 -26.36 8.32 11.96
CA PRO A 384 -26.65 9.74 12.13
C PRO A 384 -25.64 10.46 13.05
N SER A 385 -24.73 9.73 13.70
CA SER A 385 -23.65 10.31 14.51
C SER A 385 -22.45 10.78 13.69
N SER A 386 -22.52 10.73 12.35
CA SER A 386 -21.52 11.37 11.49
C SER A 386 -21.42 12.88 11.81
N LEU A 387 -20.27 13.31 12.32
CA LEU A 387 -20.05 14.70 12.73
C LEU A 387 -20.24 15.67 11.55
N ARG A 388 -19.80 15.26 10.36
CA ARG A 388 -19.96 16.07 9.13
C ARG A 388 -21.44 16.25 8.77
N MET A 389 -22.24 15.20 8.86
CA MET A 389 -23.68 15.26 8.58
C MET A 389 -24.45 16.07 9.63
N MET A 390 -24.13 15.91 10.91
CA MET A 390 -24.72 16.71 11.98
C MET A 390 -24.40 18.21 11.84
N ARG A 391 -23.15 18.56 11.51
CA ARG A 391 -22.76 19.95 11.23
C ARG A 391 -23.50 20.51 10.00
N ALA A 392 -23.62 19.71 8.94
CA ALA A 392 -24.40 20.09 7.77
C ALA A 392 -25.87 20.36 8.13
N ARG A 393 -26.48 19.50 8.95
CA ARG A 393 -27.85 19.69 9.45
C ARG A 393 -27.99 20.94 10.32
N CYS A 394 -27.04 21.23 11.20
CA CYS A 394 -27.03 22.46 11.98
C CYS A 394 -27.02 23.72 11.11
N ARG A 395 -26.23 23.73 10.01
CA ARG A 395 -26.22 24.82 9.02
C ARG A 395 -27.56 24.94 8.29
N ASP A 396 -28.18 23.81 7.96
CA ASP A 396 -29.50 23.77 7.31
C ASP A 396 -30.58 24.37 8.19
N THR A 397 -30.62 23.99 9.47
CA THR A 397 -31.57 24.52 10.45
C THR A 397 -31.37 26.01 10.68
N ALA A 398 -30.11 26.48 10.78
CA ALA A 398 -29.80 27.90 10.97
C ALA A 398 -30.20 28.77 9.76
N SER A 399 -30.13 28.22 8.54
CA SER A 399 -30.46 28.93 7.30
C SER A 399 -31.90 28.72 6.83
N GLY A 400 -32.66 27.84 7.46
CA GLY A 400 -34.01 27.47 7.01
C GLY A 400 -34.02 26.74 5.65
N ALA A 401 -32.93 26.06 5.31
CA ALA A 401 -32.77 25.40 4.02
C ALA A 401 -33.77 24.24 3.84
N ALA A 402 -34.42 24.19 2.68
CA ALA A 402 -35.22 23.04 2.29
C ALA A 402 -34.32 21.85 1.94
N ASP A 403 -34.76 20.61 2.25
CA ASP A 403 -33.97 19.37 2.09
C ASP A 403 -33.25 19.26 0.75
N GLY A 404 -33.92 19.50 -0.38
CA GLY A 404 -33.31 19.35 -1.72
C GLY A 404 -32.17 20.33 -2.04
N ALA A 405 -32.08 21.44 -1.29
CA ALA A 405 -31.07 22.49 -1.40
C ALA A 405 -30.17 22.58 -0.15
N SER A 406 -30.25 21.57 0.73
CA SER A 406 -29.60 21.58 2.02
C SER A 406 -28.14 21.13 1.92
N GLN A 407 -27.32 21.55 2.89
CA GLN A 407 -25.93 21.11 3.07
C GLN A 407 -25.85 19.60 3.25
N VAL A 408 -26.79 18.98 3.99
CA VAL A 408 -26.90 17.50 4.06
C VAL A 408 -26.95 16.87 2.67
N MET A 409 -27.76 17.42 1.76
CA MET A 409 -27.82 16.91 0.39
C MET A 409 -26.57 17.22 -0.44
N LEU A 410 -25.86 18.32 -0.18
CA LEU A 410 -24.59 18.62 -0.84
C LEU A 410 -23.50 17.62 -0.46
N GLU A 411 -23.40 17.28 0.82
CA GLU A 411 -22.47 16.26 1.32
C GLU A 411 -22.75 14.88 0.69
N LEU A 412 -24.02 14.48 0.60
CA LEU A 412 -24.42 13.19 0.03
C LEU A 412 -24.30 13.14 -1.51
N ARG A 413 -24.49 14.26 -2.20
CA ARG A 413 -24.29 14.31 -3.66
C ARG A 413 -22.80 14.29 -4.01
N GLY A 414 -21.96 14.95 -3.21
CA GLY A 414 -20.54 15.08 -3.50
C GLY A 414 -20.28 15.72 -4.89
N PRO A 415 -19.06 15.57 -5.44
CA PRO A 415 -18.69 16.17 -6.72
C PRO A 415 -19.43 15.56 -7.93
N HIS A 416 -19.88 14.31 -7.81
CA HIS A 416 -20.46 13.53 -8.91
C HIS A 416 -21.97 13.33 -8.78
N ARG A 417 -22.70 14.16 -8.05
CA ARG A 417 -24.18 14.05 -7.95
C ARG A 417 -24.66 12.63 -7.59
N GLY A 418 -24.10 12.06 -6.52
CA GLY A 418 -24.39 10.73 -5.99
C GLY A 418 -25.89 10.36 -6.01
N PRO A 419 -26.23 9.06 -5.97
CA PRO A 419 -27.54 8.52 -6.40
C PRO A 419 -28.71 8.84 -5.46
N TYR A 420 -28.57 9.79 -4.53
CA TYR A 420 -29.51 10.04 -3.46
C TYR A 420 -30.56 11.09 -3.83
N VAL A 421 -31.82 10.75 -3.55
CA VAL A 421 -32.98 11.61 -3.74
C VAL A 421 -33.50 12.05 -2.36
N SER A 422 -33.70 13.36 -2.18
CA SER A 422 -34.10 13.92 -0.88
C SER A 422 -35.46 13.40 -0.38
N ALA A 423 -36.39 13.12 -1.29
CA ALA A 423 -37.70 12.56 -0.94
C ALA A 423 -37.57 11.17 -0.28
N ASP A 424 -36.72 10.31 -0.84
CA ASP A 424 -36.48 8.96 -0.32
C ASP A 424 -35.79 9.01 1.05
N LEU A 425 -34.79 9.89 1.19
CA LEU A 425 -34.11 10.09 2.47
C LEU A 425 -35.03 10.67 3.55
N ARG A 426 -36.00 11.51 3.16
CA ARG A 426 -36.99 12.07 4.09
C ARG A 426 -37.97 10.99 4.52
N ALA A 427 -38.42 10.14 3.59
CA ALA A 427 -39.23 8.98 3.91
C ALA A 427 -38.49 7.99 4.82
N ALA A 428 -37.16 7.87 4.68
CA ALA A 428 -36.29 7.12 5.57
C ALA A 428 -35.93 7.85 6.90
N GLY A 429 -36.52 9.01 7.15
CA GLY A 429 -36.37 9.75 8.41
C GLY A 429 -34.96 10.32 8.66
N LEU A 430 -34.13 10.52 7.63
CA LEU A 430 -32.74 10.97 7.81
C LEU A 430 -32.63 12.26 8.62
N TRP A 431 -33.39 13.30 8.26
CA TRP A 431 -33.35 14.59 8.96
C TRP A 431 -33.77 14.49 10.43
N THR A 432 -34.81 13.72 10.72
CA THR A 432 -35.26 13.48 12.09
C THR A 432 -34.18 12.77 12.90
N ARG A 433 -33.55 11.72 12.35
CA ARG A 433 -32.45 11.01 13.01
C ARG A 433 -31.23 11.90 13.26
N LEU A 434 -30.92 12.81 12.33
CA LEU A 434 -29.86 13.80 12.53
C LEU A 434 -30.21 14.80 13.64
N ASP A 435 -31.45 15.29 13.70
CA ASP A 435 -31.90 16.18 14.77
C ASP A 435 -31.82 15.51 16.15
N GLU A 436 -32.21 14.23 16.24
CA GLU A 436 -32.07 13.40 17.44
C GLU A 436 -30.61 13.20 17.84
N ALA A 437 -29.73 12.88 16.90
CA ALA A 437 -28.31 12.71 17.15
C ALA A 437 -27.64 14.01 17.63
N ILE A 438 -27.99 15.15 17.02
CA ILE A 438 -27.53 16.48 17.45
C ILE A 438 -28.00 16.77 18.88
N ALA A 439 -29.27 16.49 19.20
CA ALA A 439 -29.80 16.66 20.55
C ALA A 439 -29.06 15.77 21.57
N ALA A 440 -28.75 14.53 21.22
CA ALA A 440 -27.98 13.61 22.06
C ALA A 440 -26.54 14.11 22.33
N HIS A 441 -25.96 14.89 21.40
CA HIS A 441 -24.65 15.54 21.57
C HIS A 441 -24.73 16.88 22.32
N GLY A 442 -25.89 17.29 22.85
CA GLY A 442 -26.06 18.56 23.55
C GLY A 442 -26.36 19.76 22.63
N GLY A 443 -26.73 19.49 21.37
CA GLY A 443 -27.08 20.51 20.39
C GLY A 443 -25.91 20.98 19.53
N CYS A 444 -26.21 21.82 18.54
CA CYS A 444 -25.25 22.26 17.53
C CYS A 444 -23.99 22.94 18.09
N ALA A 445 -24.10 23.66 19.22
CA ALA A 445 -22.97 24.35 19.85
C ALA A 445 -22.01 23.41 20.59
N ALA A 446 -22.43 22.17 20.87
CA ALA A 446 -21.64 21.18 21.60
C ALA A 446 -20.88 20.21 20.68
N LEU A 447 -21.10 20.28 19.36
CA LEU A 447 -20.33 19.49 18.41
C LEU A 447 -18.85 19.94 18.41
N PRO A 448 -17.87 19.01 18.36
CA PRO A 448 -16.46 19.36 18.24
C PRO A 448 -16.19 20.28 17.03
N PRO A 449 -15.10 21.07 17.03
CA PRO A 449 -14.66 21.81 15.84
C PRO A 449 -14.23 20.86 14.70
N GLU A 450 -14.23 21.38 13.47
CA GLU A 450 -13.78 20.66 12.26
C GLU A 450 -12.29 20.34 12.26
#